data_AF-K2Q5S7-F1
#
_entry.id   AF-K2Q5S7-F1
#
_cell.length_a   1.000
_cell.length_b   1.000
_cell.length_c   1.000
_cell.angle_alpha   90.00
_cell.angle_beta   90.00
_cell.angle_gamma   90.00
#
_symmetry.space_group_name_H-M   'P 1'
#
loop_
_entity.id
_entity.type
_entity.pdbx_description
1 polymer ?
#
loop_
_entity_poly.entity_id
_entity_poly.type
_entity_poly.pdbx_seq_one_letter_code
_entity_poly.pdbx_strand_id
1 'polypeptide(L)'
;MSIQSEIEQHCKAGSLKLHVPERRSFVVERHVFLGGEARSFIDWDGTVDVKFDTVSARAGSVLDRFCNGSYVTVGMDPHNKKSTSLIARVDPVGDGIVDFRITDPNPAVRIFGSFAAVDVIVLLTWSPRQDCDFKAEVTRCRKVWDALFPKHLPIVSEKIESYVSKHFDAG
;
A
#
# COMPACT_ATOMS: atom_id res chain seq x y z
N MET A 1 9.53 -15.38 15.66
CA MET A 1 8.16 -15.30 15.09
C MET A 1 8.30 -14.89 13.64
N SER A 2 7.53 -15.46 12.72
CA SER A 2 7.55 -14.99 11.33
C SER A 2 6.72 -13.71 11.19
N ILE A 3 7.01 -12.90 10.17
CA ILE A 3 6.20 -11.71 9.87
C ILE A 3 4.72 -12.07 9.63
N GLN A 4 4.46 -13.24 9.03
CA GLN A 4 3.11 -13.75 8.80
C GLN A 4 2.34 -13.95 10.12
N SER A 5 2.98 -14.57 11.12
CA SER A 5 2.35 -14.77 12.43
C SER A 5 2.11 -13.44 13.16
N GLU A 6 2.96 -12.44 12.96
CA GLU A 6 2.79 -11.11 13.55
C GLU A 6 1.64 -10.34 12.88
N ILE A 7 1.53 -10.40 11.54
CA ILE A 7 0.37 -9.87 10.79
C ILE A 7 -0.94 -10.50 11.31
N GLU A 8 -0.97 -11.82 11.49
CA GLU A 8 -2.15 -12.52 12.03
C GLU A 8 -2.51 -12.07 13.44
N GLN A 9 -1.52 -11.81 14.29
CA GLN A 9 -1.74 -11.25 15.63
C GLN A 9 -2.31 -9.84 15.55
N HIS A 10 -1.78 -8.99 14.68
CA HIS A 10 -2.29 -7.64 14.47
C HIS A 10 -3.70 -7.61 13.89
N CYS A 11 -4.05 -8.58 13.04
CA CYS A 11 -5.42 -8.78 12.57
C CYS A 11 -6.36 -9.19 13.70
N LYS A 12 -5.96 -10.14 14.55
CA LYS A 12 -6.74 -10.55 15.73
C LYS A 12 -6.92 -9.42 16.74
N ALA A 13 -5.90 -8.59 16.92
CA ALA A 13 -5.93 -7.41 17.78
C ALA A 13 -6.68 -6.22 17.17
N GLY A 14 -7.08 -6.30 15.89
CA GLY A 14 -7.80 -5.24 15.18
C GLY A 14 -6.94 -4.06 14.71
N SER A 15 -5.63 -4.08 14.98
CA SER A 15 -4.67 -3.07 14.50
C SER A 15 -4.38 -3.15 12.99
N LEU A 16 -4.56 -4.34 12.40
CA LEU A 16 -4.58 -4.54 10.95
C LEU A 16 -5.90 -5.19 10.54
N LYS A 17 -6.28 -5.00 9.28
CA LYS A 17 -7.43 -5.65 8.64
C LYS A 17 -7.02 -6.15 7.28
N LEU A 18 -7.36 -7.39 6.95
CA LEU A 18 -7.22 -7.89 5.57
C LEU A 18 -8.24 -7.17 4.67
N HIS A 19 -7.76 -6.57 3.59
CA HIS A 19 -8.63 -6.06 2.51
C HIS A 19 -9.22 -7.24 1.74
N VAL A 20 -10.54 -7.37 1.76
CA VAL A 20 -11.26 -8.42 1.05
C VAL A 20 -11.94 -7.80 -0.15
N PRO A 21 -11.62 -8.23 -1.39
CA PRO A 21 -12.26 -7.69 -2.58
C PRO A 21 -13.79 -7.83 -2.53
N GLU A 22 -14.51 -6.80 -2.99
CA GLU A 22 -15.98 -6.78 -2.93
C GLU A 22 -16.60 -7.87 -3.82
N ARG A 23 -15.94 -8.16 -4.94
CA ARG A 23 -16.36 -9.19 -5.88
C ARG A 23 -15.94 -10.58 -5.39
N ARG A 24 -16.91 -11.32 -4.85
CA ARG A 24 -16.73 -12.70 -4.36
C ARG A 24 -16.16 -13.71 -5.37
N SER A 25 -16.28 -13.43 -6.67
CA SER A 25 -15.72 -14.29 -7.73
C SER A 25 -14.22 -14.08 -7.95
N PHE A 26 -13.59 -13.10 -7.28
CA PHE A 26 -12.16 -12.87 -7.41
C PHE A 26 -11.38 -13.94 -6.66
N VAL A 27 -10.51 -14.63 -7.41
CA VAL A 27 -9.43 -15.42 -6.80
C VAL A 27 -8.42 -14.41 -6.25
N VAL A 28 -8.16 -14.47 -4.95
CA VAL A 28 -7.16 -13.62 -4.29
C VAL A 28 -5.78 -14.23 -4.51
N GLU A 29 -4.97 -13.56 -5.33
CA GLU A 29 -3.57 -13.92 -5.60
C GLU A 29 -2.58 -13.10 -4.77
N ARG A 30 -2.96 -11.87 -4.39
CA ARG A 30 -2.14 -10.96 -3.58
C ARG A 30 -2.92 -10.46 -2.38
N HIS A 31 -2.23 -10.23 -1.27
CA HIS A 31 -2.85 -9.83 -0.01
C HIS A 31 -2.49 -8.40 0.36
N VAL A 32 -3.51 -7.60 0.66
CA VAL A 32 -3.36 -6.23 1.15
C VAL A 32 -3.88 -6.17 2.58
N PHE A 33 -3.04 -5.72 3.50
CA PHE A 33 -3.42 -5.45 4.88
C PHE A 33 -3.48 -3.94 5.11
N LEU A 34 -4.54 -3.48 5.77
CA LEU A 34 -4.80 -2.07 6.05
C LEU A 34 -4.65 -1.81 7.53
N GLY A 35 -3.84 -0.82 7.88
CA GLY A 35 -3.66 -0.31 9.23
C GLY A 35 -3.80 1.21 9.28
N GLY A 36 -3.88 1.74 10.50
CA GLY A 36 -3.83 3.18 10.77
C GLY A 36 -4.78 4.00 9.90
N GLU A 37 -4.27 5.11 9.37
CA GLU A 37 -5.04 6.05 8.55
C GLU A 37 -5.43 5.47 7.20
N ALA A 38 -4.62 4.57 6.62
CA ALA A 38 -4.95 3.93 5.35
C ALA A 38 -6.24 3.09 5.49
N ARG A 39 -6.43 2.44 6.64
CA ARG A 39 -7.68 1.73 6.93
C ARG A 39 -8.85 2.70 7.02
N SER A 40 -8.76 3.78 7.80
CA SER A 40 -9.83 4.78 7.93
C SER A 40 -10.20 5.41 6.58
N PHE A 41 -9.20 5.62 5.71
CA PHE A 41 -9.41 6.10 4.35
C PHE A 41 -10.18 5.11 3.48
N ILE A 42 -9.77 3.84 3.44
CA ILE A 42 -10.38 2.81 2.57
C ILE A 42 -11.74 2.34 3.10
N ASP A 43 -11.86 2.10 4.41
CA ASP A 43 -13.12 1.65 5.03
C ASP A 43 -14.14 2.80 5.16
N TRP A 44 -13.69 4.04 4.97
CA TRP A 44 -14.49 5.25 5.12
C TRP A 44 -15.26 5.29 6.44
N ASP A 45 -14.53 5.35 7.55
CA ASP A 45 -15.11 5.35 8.91
C ASP A 45 -15.69 6.70 9.35
N GLY A 46 -15.76 7.68 8.45
CA GLY A 46 -16.26 9.04 8.70
C GLY A 46 -15.21 10.01 9.25
N THR A 47 -13.96 9.58 9.46
CA THR A 47 -12.88 10.48 9.90
C THR A 47 -12.24 11.28 8.77
N VAL A 48 -12.48 10.89 7.51
CA VAL A 48 -11.94 11.54 6.32
C VAL A 48 -12.93 12.55 5.74
N ASP A 49 -12.42 13.71 5.30
CA ASP A 49 -13.20 14.77 4.64
C ASP A 49 -13.92 14.23 3.40
N VAL A 50 -15.23 14.48 3.32
CA VAL A 50 -16.15 14.02 2.26
C VAL A 50 -15.65 14.27 0.83
N LYS A 51 -14.81 15.28 0.61
CA LYS A 51 -14.21 15.51 -0.72
C LYS A 51 -13.35 14.34 -1.22
N PHE A 52 -12.94 13.43 -0.34
CA PHE A 52 -12.15 12.24 -0.68
C PHE A 52 -12.99 10.96 -0.88
N ASP A 53 -14.31 11.01 -0.72
CA ASP A 53 -15.19 9.83 -0.79
C ASP A 53 -15.02 9.07 -2.12
N THR A 54 -15.14 9.80 -3.24
CA THR A 54 -15.02 9.20 -4.57
C THR A 54 -13.63 8.60 -4.83
N VAL A 55 -12.55 9.27 -4.36
CA VAL A 55 -11.19 8.74 -4.54
C VAL A 55 -10.89 7.57 -3.60
N SER A 56 -11.53 7.50 -2.43
CA SER A 56 -11.47 6.33 -1.54
C SER A 56 -12.12 5.11 -2.19
N ALA A 57 -13.34 5.23 -2.71
CA ALA A 57 -13.99 4.13 -3.43
C ALA A 57 -13.16 3.65 -4.63
N ARG A 58 -12.53 4.59 -5.34
CA ARG A 58 -11.60 4.27 -6.43
C ARG A 58 -10.33 3.57 -5.93
N ALA A 59 -9.78 3.97 -4.79
CA ALA A 59 -8.67 3.28 -4.16
C ALA A 59 -9.04 1.83 -3.81
N GLY A 60 -10.22 1.59 -3.24
CA GLY A 60 -10.73 0.24 -3.00
C GLY A 60 -10.76 -0.61 -4.27
N SER A 61 -11.32 -0.09 -5.37
CA SER A 61 -11.33 -0.78 -6.67
C SER A 61 -9.92 -1.09 -7.20
N VAL A 62 -8.96 -0.21 -6.94
CA VAL A 62 -7.56 -0.43 -7.32
C VAL A 62 -6.92 -1.54 -6.47
N LEU A 63 -7.20 -1.58 -5.16
CA LEU A 63 -6.74 -2.66 -4.27
C LEU A 63 -7.37 -4.00 -4.66
N ASP A 64 -8.65 -4.04 -5.04
CA ASP A 64 -9.30 -5.25 -5.55
C ASP A 64 -8.59 -5.83 -6.77
N ARG A 65 -8.16 -4.96 -7.69
CA ARG A 65 -7.37 -5.35 -8.87
C ARG A 65 -5.96 -5.79 -8.49
N PHE A 66 -5.34 -5.18 -7.49
CA PHE A 66 -4.06 -5.69 -7.01
C PHE A 66 -4.21 -7.10 -6.43
N CYS A 67 -5.22 -7.30 -5.56
CA CYS A 67 -5.51 -8.56 -4.89
C CYS A 67 -5.83 -9.69 -5.87
N ASN A 68 -6.53 -9.42 -6.96
CA ASN A 68 -6.92 -10.46 -7.93
C ASN A 68 -5.81 -10.86 -8.92
N GLY A 69 -4.57 -10.40 -8.71
CA GLY A 69 -3.45 -10.75 -9.58
C GLY A 69 -3.43 -10.00 -10.91
N SER A 70 -4.22 -8.93 -11.08
CA SER A 70 -4.19 -8.10 -12.28
C SER A 70 -2.77 -7.59 -12.56
N TYR A 71 -2.54 -7.19 -13.81
CA TYR A 71 -1.28 -6.58 -14.20
C TYR A 71 -1.02 -5.29 -13.42
N VAL A 72 0.19 -5.15 -12.86
CA VAL A 72 0.61 -3.99 -12.08
C VAL A 72 1.90 -3.41 -12.60
N THR A 73 2.02 -2.09 -12.58
CA THR A 73 3.26 -1.40 -12.96
C THR A 73 3.89 -0.85 -11.69
N VAL A 74 5.13 -1.24 -11.42
CA VAL A 74 5.87 -0.84 -10.22
C VAL A 74 7.00 0.10 -10.63
N GLY A 75 6.94 1.35 -10.18
CA GLY A 75 7.98 2.35 -10.34
C GLY A 75 9.20 1.99 -9.51
N MET A 76 10.20 1.35 -10.11
CA MET A 76 11.37 0.89 -9.37
C MET A 76 12.36 2.04 -9.12
N ASP A 77 12.57 2.97 -10.04
CA ASP A 77 13.39 4.15 -9.74
C ASP A 77 12.51 5.26 -9.12
N PRO A 78 12.71 5.68 -7.85
CA PRO A 78 11.90 6.72 -7.24
C PRO A 78 12.03 8.08 -7.95
N HIS A 79 13.12 8.34 -8.67
CA HIS A 79 13.38 9.59 -9.38
C HIS A 79 13.07 9.51 -10.88
N ASN A 80 12.92 8.31 -11.45
CA ASN A 80 12.64 8.09 -12.86
C ASN A 80 11.60 6.99 -13.08
N LYS A 81 10.37 7.25 -12.63
CA LYS A 81 9.22 6.33 -12.74
C LYS A 81 8.14 6.88 -13.65
N LYS A 82 7.51 6.01 -14.43
CA LYS A 82 6.33 6.33 -15.27
C LYS A 82 5.25 6.97 -14.41
N SER A 83 4.57 7.97 -14.98
CA SER A 83 3.44 8.64 -14.32
C SER A 83 2.25 7.69 -14.09
N THR A 84 2.19 6.60 -14.85
CA THR A 84 1.15 5.57 -14.83
C THR A 84 1.45 4.38 -13.90
N SER A 85 2.61 4.34 -13.24
CA SER A 85 2.92 3.26 -12.30
C SER A 85 1.88 3.24 -11.18
N LEU A 86 1.32 2.05 -10.91
CA LEU A 86 0.31 1.87 -9.87
C LEU A 86 0.95 1.95 -8.48
N ILE A 87 2.10 1.29 -8.34
CA ILE A 87 2.91 1.27 -7.13
C ILE A 87 4.22 1.95 -7.48
N ALA A 88 4.82 2.69 -6.55
CA ALA A 88 6.14 3.24 -6.75
C ALA A 88 6.97 3.15 -5.47
N ARG A 89 8.27 2.89 -5.62
CA ARG A 89 9.23 3.09 -4.53
C ARG A 89 9.31 4.60 -4.23
N VAL A 90 9.48 4.90 -2.95
CA VAL A 90 9.67 6.25 -2.45
C VAL A 90 11.10 6.39 -1.92
N ASP A 91 11.71 7.56 -2.14
CA ASP A 91 13.03 7.87 -1.61
C ASP A 91 12.92 8.26 -0.12
N PRO A 92 13.81 7.76 0.78
CA PRO A 92 14.89 6.82 0.51
C PRO A 92 14.42 5.37 0.32
N VAL A 93 14.93 4.72 -0.74
CA VAL A 93 14.62 3.31 -1.08
C VAL A 93 14.94 2.36 0.08
N GLY A 94 15.97 2.67 0.88
CA GLY A 94 16.40 1.88 2.02
C GLY A 94 15.35 1.73 3.13
N ASP A 95 14.34 2.61 3.19
CA ASP A 95 13.25 2.51 4.16
C ASP A 95 12.17 1.50 3.73
N GLY A 96 12.23 1.03 2.48
CA GLY A 96 11.31 0.04 1.92
C GLY A 96 9.85 0.50 1.84
N ILE A 97 9.61 1.81 1.86
CA ILE A 97 8.29 2.40 1.71
C ILE A 97 7.94 2.54 0.22
N VAL A 98 6.70 2.16 -0.11
CA VAL A 98 6.10 2.34 -1.42
C VAL A 98 4.82 3.16 -1.31
N ASP A 99 4.43 3.82 -2.40
CA ASP A 99 3.12 4.48 -2.54
C ASP A 99 2.24 3.80 -3.59
N PHE A 100 0.99 3.53 -3.22
CA PHE A 100 -0.09 3.30 -4.17
C PHE A 100 -0.59 4.64 -4.72
N ARG A 101 -0.64 4.73 -6.04
CA ARG A 101 -0.91 5.97 -6.76
C ARG A 101 -2.34 5.99 -7.29
N ILE A 102 -3.21 6.72 -6.59
CA ILE A 102 -4.57 6.97 -7.04
C ILE A 102 -4.60 8.35 -7.69
N THR A 103 -4.58 8.39 -9.02
CA THR A 103 -4.42 9.62 -9.80
C THR A 103 -5.74 10.16 -10.36
N ASP A 104 -6.80 9.37 -10.32
CA ASP A 104 -8.13 9.70 -10.81
C ASP A 104 -9.15 8.97 -9.93
N PRO A 105 -10.24 9.62 -9.47
CA PRO A 105 -10.57 11.04 -9.69
C PRO A 105 -9.72 11.99 -8.85
N ASN A 106 -9.89 13.31 -9.06
CA ASN A 106 -9.32 14.33 -8.18
C ASN A 106 -10.18 14.52 -6.91
N PRO A 107 -9.56 14.86 -5.77
CA PRO A 107 -8.12 15.05 -5.57
C PRO A 107 -7.34 13.71 -5.59
N ALA A 108 -6.20 13.69 -6.29
CA ALA A 108 -5.32 12.52 -6.30
C ALA A 108 -4.71 12.28 -4.92
N VAL A 109 -4.53 11.01 -4.54
CA VAL A 109 -3.96 10.61 -3.24
C VAL A 109 -2.80 9.63 -3.40
N ARG A 110 -2.01 9.49 -2.34
CA ARG A 110 -0.98 8.48 -2.15
C ARG A 110 -1.26 7.69 -0.89
N ILE A 111 -1.23 6.36 -0.99
CA ILE A 111 -1.38 5.47 0.16
C ILE A 111 -0.05 4.78 0.36
N PHE A 112 0.58 5.00 1.50
CA PHE A 112 1.92 4.52 1.80
C PHE A 112 1.88 3.23 2.60
N GLY A 113 2.86 2.38 2.33
CA GLY A 113 3.01 1.10 2.97
C GLY A 113 4.30 0.42 2.58
N SER A 114 4.39 -0.87 2.88
CA SER A 114 5.57 -1.68 2.62
C SER A 114 5.19 -3.13 2.35
N PHE A 115 5.98 -3.80 1.51
CA PHE A 115 5.85 -5.23 1.29
C PHE A 115 6.43 -6.00 2.49
N ALA A 116 5.63 -6.91 3.03
CA ALA A 116 6.01 -7.82 4.12
C ALA A 116 6.52 -9.17 3.60
N ALA A 117 6.01 -9.58 2.43
CA ALA A 117 6.45 -10.75 1.67
C ALA A 117 6.14 -10.51 0.18
N VAL A 118 6.58 -11.41 -0.71
CA VAL A 118 6.14 -11.42 -2.11
C VAL A 118 4.61 -11.52 -2.14
N ASP A 119 3.96 -10.65 -2.92
CA ASP A 119 2.50 -10.52 -3.05
C ASP A 119 1.76 -10.16 -1.75
N VAL A 120 2.48 -9.72 -0.70
CA VAL A 120 1.88 -9.29 0.58
C VAL A 120 2.33 -7.89 0.93
N ILE A 121 1.38 -6.95 0.95
CA ILE A 121 1.63 -5.54 1.28
C ILE A 121 0.80 -5.09 2.48
N VAL A 122 1.39 -4.22 3.31
CA VAL A 122 0.72 -3.55 4.41
C VAL A 122 0.70 -2.05 4.14
N LEU A 123 -0.50 -1.47 4.04
CA LEU A 123 -0.74 -0.04 3.85
C LEU A 123 -1.12 0.59 5.18
N LEU A 124 -0.48 1.71 5.54
CA LEU A 124 -0.51 2.25 6.91
C LEU A 124 -0.95 3.70 6.97
N THR A 125 -0.55 4.50 6.00
CA THR A 125 -0.76 5.95 6.00
C THR A 125 -1.19 6.42 4.61
N TRP A 126 -1.74 7.63 4.50
CA TRP A 126 -2.08 8.22 3.21
C TRP A 126 -1.95 9.74 3.24
N SER A 127 -1.83 10.36 2.07
CA SER A 127 -1.74 11.81 1.92
C SER A 127 -2.31 12.29 0.57
N PRO A 128 -2.99 13.46 0.51
CA PRO A 128 -3.34 14.11 -0.74
C PRO A 128 -2.08 14.44 -1.54
N ARG A 129 -2.05 14.13 -2.84
CA ARG A 129 -0.83 14.30 -3.66
C ARG A 129 -0.35 15.75 -3.72
N GLN A 130 -1.26 16.72 -3.71
CA GLN A 130 -0.93 18.15 -3.81
C GLN A 130 -0.20 18.66 -2.55
N ASP A 131 -0.47 18.06 -1.39
CA ASP A 131 0.04 18.47 -0.07
C ASP A 131 1.11 17.50 0.46
N CYS A 132 1.55 16.56 -0.36
CA CYS A 132 2.40 15.45 0.05
C CYS A 132 3.88 15.84 0.11
N ASP A 133 4.42 15.99 1.32
CA ASP A 133 5.86 15.94 1.59
C ASP A 133 6.29 14.47 1.69
N PHE A 134 6.83 13.93 0.59
CA PHE A 134 7.24 12.53 0.51
C PHE A 134 8.23 12.11 1.59
N LYS A 135 9.17 12.99 1.98
CA LYS A 135 10.17 12.64 2.99
C LYS A 135 9.53 12.52 4.37
N ALA A 136 8.64 13.45 4.70
CA ALA A 136 7.88 13.39 5.94
C ALA A 136 6.95 12.16 5.96
N GLU A 137 6.27 11.87 4.86
CA GLU A 137 5.37 10.72 4.74
C GLU A 137 6.10 9.37 4.83
N VAL A 138 7.29 9.24 4.24
CA VAL A 138 8.15 8.05 4.41
C VAL A 138 8.52 7.88 5.87
N THR A 139 9.02 8.94 6.52
CA THR A 139 9.39 8.90 7.94
C THR A 139 8.21 8.49 8.82
N ARG A 140 7.03 9.05 8.53
CA ARG A 140 5.78 8.78 9.25
C ARG A 140 5.30 7.34 9.05
N CYS A 141 5.26 6.86 7.81
CA CYS A 141 4.88 5.49 7.48
C CYS A 141 5.86 4.47 8.08
N ARG A 142 7.17 4.73 7.99
CA ARG A 142 8.24 3.92 8.60
C ARG A 142 8.05 3.77 10.10
N LYS A 143 7.75 4.87 10.80
CA LYS A 143 7.48 4.85 12.24
C LYS A 143 6.28 3.97 12.61
N VAL A 144 5.20 4.02 11.83
CA VAL A 144 4.02 3.14 12.05
C VAL A 144 4.39 1.68 11.79
N TRP A 145 5.18 1.40 10.75
CA TRP A 145 5.68 0.06 10.49
C TRP A 145 6.53 -0.46 11.65
N ASP A 146 7.50 0.32 12.13
CA ASP A 146 8.40 -0.08 13.23
C ASP A 146 7.64 -0.37 14.53
N ALA A 147 6.53 0.34 14.76
CA ALA A 147 5.67 0.10 15.91
C ALA A 147 4.88 -1.21 15.81
N LEU A 148 4.45 -1.58 14.59
CA LEU A 148 3.73 -2.84 14.35
C LEU A 148 4.71 -4.03 14.29
N PHE A 149 5.83 -3.87 13.59
CA PHE A 149 6.74 -4.96 13.27
C PHE A 149 8.17 -4.65 13.75
N PRO A 150 8.40 -4.48 15.06
CA PRO A 150 9.68 -4.01 15.60
C PRO A 150 10.87 -4.94 15.32
N LYS A 151 10.61 -6.17 14.87
CA LYS A 151 11.62 -7.19 14.57
C LYS A 151 11.74 -7.50 13.09
N HIS A 152 10.98 -6.81 12.23
CA HIS A 152 10.93 -7.10 10.80
C HIS A 152 11.11 -5.82 9.98
N LEU A 153 12.15 -5.84 9.14
CA LEU A 153 12.35 -4.82 8.13
C LEU A 153 11.41 -5.07 6.94
N PRO A 154 10.96 -4.02 6.24
CA PRO A 154 10.33 -4.16 4.94
C PRO A 154 11.23 -4.85 3.94
N ILE A 155 10.62 -5.36 2.88
CA ILE A 155 11.38 -5.77 1.71
C ILE A 155 12.02 -4.54 1.06
N VAL A 156 13.34 -4.63 0.88
CA VAL A 156 14.14 -3.71 0.05
C VAL A 156 14.91 -4.56 -0.95
N SER A 157 14.61 -4.37 -2.22
CA SER A 157 15.19 -5.12 -3.34
C SER A 157 15.19 -4.29 -4.62
N GLU A 158 16.21 -4.49 -5.45
CA GLU A 158 16.26 -3.96 -6.82
C GLU A 158 15.50 -4.85 -7.83
N LYS A 159 15.04 -6.02 -7.39
CA LYS A 159 14.27 -6.96 -8.22
C LYS A 159 12.79 -6.83 -7.95
N ILE A 160 12.01 -6.55 -8.99
CA ILE A 160 10.56 -6.43 -8.91
C ILE A 160 9.89 -7.72 -8.42
N GLU A 161 10.49 -8.88 -8.72
CA GLU A 161 10.06 -10.22 -8.30
C GLU A 161 10.09 -10.42 -6.79
N SER A 162 10.86 -9.60 -6.06
CA SER A 162 10.88 -9.62 -4.60
C SER A 162 9.61 -9.00 -3.99
N TYR A 163 8.82 -8.27 -4.77
CA TYR A 163 7.61 -7.60 -4.33
C TYR A 163 6.36 -8.29 -4.90
N VAL A 164 6.38 -8.65 -6.18
CA VAL A 164 5.24 -9.20 -6.91
C VAL A 164 5.67 -10.41 -7.73
N SER A 165 4.98 -11.55 -7.62
CA SER A 165 5.45 -12.79 -8.24
C SER A 165 5.16 -12.89 -9.75
N LYS A 166 4.08 -12.28 -10.23
CA LYS A 166 3.57 -12.41 -11.61
C LYS A 166 2.83 -11.16 -12.07
N HIS A 167 2.61 -11.07 -13.38
CA HIS A 167 1.83 -10.01 -14.03
C HIS A 167 2.27 -8.60 -13.61
N PHE A 168 3.53 -8.27 -13.88
CA PHE A 168 4.07 -6.95 -13.57
C PHE A 168 4.90 -6.35 -14.72
N ASP A 169 5.06 -5.03 -14.70
CA ASP A 169 6.06 -4.27 -15.47
C ASP A 169 6.91 -3.42 -14.53
N ALA A 170 8.19 -3.27 -14.87
CA ALA A 170 9.04 -2.25 -14.27
C ALA A 170 8.74 -0.92 -14.96
N GLY A 171 8.10 -0.02 -14.22
CA GLY A 171 7.74 1.32 -14.68
C GLY A 171 8.69 2.40 -14.22
#